data_AF-A0A3C1W890-F1
#
_entry.id   AF-A0A3C1W890-F1
#
_cell.length_a   1.000
_cell.length_b   1.000
_cell.length_c   1.000
_cell.angle_alpha   90.00
_cell.angle_beta   90.00
_cell.angle_gamma   90.00
#
_symmetry.space_group_name_H-M   'P 1'
#
loop_
_entity.id
_entity.type
_entity.pdbx_description
1 polymer ?
#
loop_
_entity_poly.entity_id
_entity_poly.type
_entity_poly.pdbx_seq_one_letter_code
_entity_poly.pdbx_strand_id
1 'polypeptide(L)' 'MSPPVVTLTIAGSDCCAGAGIQADLKTFSLLGLHGLTAISTIVVQTPFKVHSYQEVSPETLTEQIQVLLESYPIAAIK' A
#
# COMPACT_ATOMS: atom_id res chain seq x y z
N MET A 1 1.96 2.27 26.25
CA MET A 1 2.67 2.44 24.96
C MET A 1 1.89 3.46 24.15
N SER A 2 2.57 4.40 23.48
CA SER A 2 1.88 5.30 22.54
C SER A 2 1.31 4.49 21.37
N PRO A 3 0.19 4.90 20.77
CA PRO A 3 -0.29 4.26 19.55
C PRO A 3 0.80 4.35 18.45
N PRO A 4 0.94 3.31 17.61
CA PRO A 4 1.92 3.32 16.52
C PRO A 4 1.62 4.46 15.54
N VAL A 5 2.67 5.04 14.96
CA VAL A 5 2.53 6.07 13.91
C VAL A 5 1.91 5.43 12.67
N VAL A 6 0.83 6.03 12.17
CA VAL A 6 0.08 5.53 11.01
C VAL A 6 0.68 6.07 9.71
N THR A 7 0.95 5.21 8.75
CA THR A 7 1.54 5.56 7.45
C THR A 7 0.77 4.89 6.32
N LEU A 8 0.46 5.65 5.27
CA LEU A 8 -0.24 5.17 4.09
C LEU A 8 0.76 4.91 2.95
N THR A 9 0.67 3.74 2.31
CA THR A 9 1.29 3.51 0.99
C THR A 9 0.24 3.54 -0.11
N ILE A 10 0.55 4.24 -1.22
CA ILE A 10 -0.24 4.25 -2.45
C ILE A 10 0.63 3.63 -3.55
N ALA A 11 0.36 2.38 -3.93
CA ALA A 11 1.18 1.67 -4.90
C ALA A 11 0.49 0.44 -5.53
N GLY A 12 1.14 -0.16 -6.53
CA GLY A 12 0.76 -1.46 -7.07
C GLY A 12 1.17 -2.61 -6.16
N SER A 13 0.43 -3.72 -6.23
CA SER A 13 0.75 -4.95 -5.50
C SER A 13 1.91 -5.70 -6.17
N ASP A 14 2.71 -6.40 -5.39
CA ASP A 14 3.59 -7.48 -5.82
C ASP A 14 3.18 -8.79 -5.12
N CYS A 15 2.69 -9.77 -5.88
CA CYS A 15 2.31 -11.07 -5.34
C CYS A 15 3.49 -11.94 -4.86
N CYS A 16 4.74 -11.56 -5.15
CA CYS A 16 5.94 -12.16 -4.57
C CYS A 16 6.35 -11.52 -3.23
N ALA A 17 5.73 -10.40 -2.88
CA ALA A 17 6.03 -9.61 -1.70
C ALA A 17 7.49 -9.14 -1.58
N GLY A 18 8.20 -8.97 -2.69
CA GLY A 18 9.56 -8.42 -2.74
C GLY A 18 9.60 -6.91 -3.00
N ALA A 19 8.55 -6.37 -3.61
CA ALA A 19 8.37 -4.95 -3.95
C ALA A 19 6.93 -4.48 -3.64
N GLY A 20 6.52 -3.35 -4.22
CA GLY A 20 5.15 -2.84 -4.16
C GLY A 20 4.63 -2.60 -2.75
N ILE A 21 3.29 -2.59 -2.58
CA ILE A 21 2.64 -2.34 -1.28
C ILE A 21 3.12 -3.33 -0.21
N GLN A 22 3.44 -4.57 -0.61
CA GLN A 22 3.87 -5.62 0.30
C GLN A 22 5.25 -5.31 0.90
N ALA A 23 6.18 -4.79 0.11
CA ALA A 23 7.49 -4.35 0.62
C ALA A 23 7.35 -3.10 1.49
N ASP A 24 6.44 -2.19 1.16
CA ASP A 24 6.15 -1.02 1.98
C ASP A 24 5.62 -1.44 3.35
N LEU A 25 4.61 -2.31 3.41
CA LEU A 25 4.04 -2.81 4.66
C LEU A 25 5.06 -3.55 5.53
N LYS A 26 5.96 -4.35 4.91
CA LYS A 26 7.09 -4.97 5.62
C LYS A 26 8.02 -3.92 6.20
N THR A 27 8.36 -2.90 5.43
CA THR A 27 9.22 -1.79 5.87
C THR A 27 8.58 -1.02 7.02
N PHE A 28 7.30 -0.66 6.92
CA PHE A 28 6.54 -0.01 7.98
C PHE A 28 6.52 -0.85 9.25
N SER A 29 6.24 -2.15 9.13
CA SER A 29 6.24 -3.07 10.27
C SER A 29 7.61 -3.16 10.94
N LEU A 30 8.70 -3.22 10.16
CA LEU A 30 10.08 -3.23 10.68
C LEU A 30 10.44 -1.92 11.40
N LEU A 31 9.86 -0.80 10.99
CA LEU A 31 10.03 0.52 11.60
C LEU A 31 9.06 0.77 12.77
N GLY A 32 8.22 -0.20 13.14
CA GLY A 32 7.23 -0.05 14.22
C GLY A 32 6.03 0.83 13.88
N LEU A 33 5.76 1.02 12.59
CA LEU A 33 4.66 1.83 12.06
C LEU A 33 3.43 0.96 11.77
N HIS A 34 2.25 1.55 11.86
CA HIS A 34 1.01 0.92 11.38
C HIS A 34 0.78 1.30 9.90
N GLY A 35 0.90 0.33 9.01
CA GLY A 35 0.75 0.53 7.57
C GLY A 35 -0.69 0.39 7.08
N LEU A 36 -1.15 1.37 6.31
CA LEU A 36 -2.39 1.35 5.53
C LEU A 36 -2.04 1.26 4.03
N THR A 37 -2.97 0.80 3.20
CA THR A 37 -2.74 0.63 1.76
C THR A 37 -3.87 1.20 0.91
N ALA A 38 -3.51 1.93 -0.14
CA ALA A 38 -4.37 2.19 -1.30
C ALA A 38 -3.73 1.56 -2.54
N ILE A 39 -4.42 0.60 -3.17
CA ILE A 39 -3.86 -0.21 -4.26
C ILE A 39 -4.20 0.45 -5.59
N SER A 40 -3.17 0.80 -6.37
CA SER A 40 -3.35 1.38 -7.72
C SER A 40 -3.47 0.31 -8.80
N THR A 41 -2.86 -0.86 -8.58
CA THR A 41 -2.74 -1.90 -9.60
C THR A 41 -2.54 -3.25 -8.92
N ILE A 42 -3.25 -4.27 -9.39
CA ILE A 42 -3.01 -5.67 -9.02
C ILE A 42 -2.09 -6.27 -10.07
N VAL A 43 -0.92 -6.79 -9.68
CA VAL A 43 0.10 -7.29 -10.60
C VAL A 43 0.28 -8.80 -10.43
N VAL A 44 0.26 -9.52 -11.55
CA VAL A 44 0.64 -10.93 -11.63
C VAL A 44 2.09 -10.99 -12.06
N GLN A 45 2.99 -11.30 -11.11
CA GLN A 45 4.42 -11.31 -11.36
C GLN A 45 5.17 -12.41 -10.61
N THR A 46 6.37 -12.69 -11.08
CA THR A 46 7.44 -13.40 -10.38
C THR A 46 8.59 -12.40 -10.10
N PRO A 47 9.62 -12.74 -9.31
CA PRO A 47 10.78 -11.86 -9.14
C PRO A 47 11.52 -11.54 -10.45
N PHE A 48 11.31 -12.34 -11.51
CA PHE A 48 12.01 -12.21 -12.78
C PHE A 48 11.14 -11.61 -13.91
N LYS A 49 9.82 -11.62 -13.77
CA LYS A 49 8.91 -11.21 -14.85
C LYS A 49 7.54 -10.78 -14.34
N VAL A 50 7.05 -9.65 -14.86
CA VAL A 50 5.64 -9.27 -14.82
C VAL A 50 4.90 -9.96 -15.97
N HIS A 51 3.84 -10.69 -15.66
CA HIS A 51 3.04 -11.43 -16.64
C HIS A 51 1.83 -10.63 -17.12
N SER A 52 1.11 -10.01 -16.19
CA SER A 52 -0.03 -9.16 -16.47
C SER A 52 -0.32 -8.26 -15.26
N TYR A 53 -1.20 -7.28 -15.44
CA TYR A 53 -1.67 -6.43 -14.37
C TYR A 53 -3.11 -5.97 -14.66
N GLN A 54 -3.80 -5.58 -13.60
CA GLN A 54 -5.11 -4.96 -13.65
C GLN A 54 -5.02 -3.63 -12.90
N GLU A 55 -5.28 -2.54 -13.61
CA GLU A 55 -5.37 -1.21 -13.01
C GLU A 55 -6.64 -1.11 -12.17
N VAL A 56 -6.50 -0.53 -10.97
CA VAL A 56 -7.65 -0.08 -10.19
C VAL A 56 -8.11 1.24 -10.78
N SER A 57 -9.43 1.42 -10.94
CA SER A 57 -9.96 2.63 -11.55
C SER A 57 -9.58 3.87 -10.70
N PRO A 58 -9.40 5.05 -11.33
CA PRO A 58 -9.12 6.28 -10.59
C PRO A 58 -10.16 6.60 -9.51
N GLU A 59 -11.43 6.28 -9.76
CA GLU A 59 -12.53 6.46 -8.81
C GLU A 59 -12.32 5.58 -7.58
N THR A 60 -12.10 4.28 -7.75
CA THR A 60 -11.86 3.36 -6.63
C THR A 60 -10.55 3.68 -5.90
N LEU A 61 -9.51 4.12 -6.59
CA LEU A 61 -8.28 4.57 -5.94
C LEU A 61 -8.52 5.84 -5.09
N THR A 62 -9.31 6.78 -5.61
CA THR A 62 -9.68 8.01 -4.88
C THR A 62 -10.51 7.67 -3.65
N GLU A 63 -11.49 6.79 -3.77
CA GLU A 63 -12.32 6.33 -2.64
C GLU A 63 -11.48 5.66 -1.54
N GLN A 64 -10.52 4.80 -1.92
CA GLN A 64 -9.57 4.20 -0.97
C GLN A 64 -8.77 5.28 -0.23
N ILE A 65 -8.25 6.28 -0.93
CA ILE A 65 -7.45 7.35 -0.31
C ILE A 65 -8.32 8.21 0.62
N GLN A 66 -9.51 8.61 0.16
CA GLN A 66 -10.43 9.46 0.92
C GLN A 66 -10.87 8.78 2.23
N VAL A 67 -11.36 7.54 2.17
CA VAL A 67 -11.84 6.85 3.37
C VAL A 67 -10.71 6.68 4.41
N LEU A 68 -9.47 6.48 3.97
CA LEU A 68 -8.32 6.33 4.85
C LEU A 68 -7.89 7.67 5.48
N LEU A 69 -7.87 8.75 4.69
CA LEU A 69 -7.57 10.10 5.19
C LEU A 69 -8.63 10.61 6.18
N GLU A 70 -9.89 10.22 5.99
CA GLU A 70 -10.99 10.60 6.88
C GLU A 70 -11.01 9.78 8.18
N SER A 71 -10.51 8.53 8.14
CA SER A 71 -10.65 7.57 9.25
C SER A 71 -9.41 7.44 10.13
N TYR A 72 -8.23 7.81 9.63
CA TYR A 72 -6.95 7.56 10.32
C TYR A 72 -6.09 8.82 10.46
N PRO A 73 -5.36 8.98 11.58
CA PRO A 73 -4.39 10.07 11.76
C PRO A 73 -3.09 9.76 11.01
N ILE A 74 -3.13 9.77 9.68
CA ILE A 74 -1.99 9.46 8.80
C ILE A 74 -0.90 10.53 8.99
N ALA A 75 0.28 10.11 9.44
CA ALA A 75 1.43 10.98 9.67
C ALA A 75 2.34 11.12 8.45
N ALA A 76 2.32 10.14 7.55
CA ALA A 76 3.13 10.12 6.34
C ALA A 76 2.45 9.31 5.22
N ILE A 77 2.74 9.68 3.98
CA ILE A 77 2.27 9.00 2.76
C ILE A 77 3.48 8.68 1.88
N LYS A 78 3.48 7.51 1.28
CA LYS A 78 4.50 7.00 0.36
C LYS A 78 3.88 6.46 -0.92
#